data_AF-A0A1I6TVY5-F1
#
_entry.id   AF-A0A1I6TVY5-F1
#
_cell.length_a   1.000
_cell.length_b   1.000
_cell.length_c   1.000
_cell.angle_alpha   90.00
_cell.angle_beta   90.00
_cell.angle_gamma   90.00
#
_symmetry.space_group_name_H-M   'P 1'
#
loop_
_entity.id
_entity.type
_entity.pdbx_description
1 polymer ?
#
loop_
_entity_poly.entity_id
_entity_poly.type
_entity_poly.pdbx_seq_one_letter_code
_entity_poly.pdbx_strand_id
1 'polypeptide(L)'
;MLMLRRDYLLRMVEEMTEMIGKVFELKQKKMHIDALWELDEWLKRQFRLNSQLLNSLPVDDIIDLFRLGDGVEVDKVQQVARIMEEEGRVYMDQGLTDQALVRWMKAQHLYLYSLLHGANREILNAPERVAALQEELKGYELPEKTERLKAMYHEEAGRYDEAENSWYRLSRQDEYVQEAAEFYKRLLLHEDTQLEQGGLPRTEVEEGLRELQK
;
A
#
# COMPACT_ATOMS: atom_id res chain seq x y z
N MET A 1 -25.94 -0.85 15.89
CA MET A 1 -25.19 -0.55 14.65
C MET A 1 -23.71 -0.94 14.76
N LEU A 2 -23.03 -0.68 15.90
CA LEU A 2 -21.64 -1.14 16.17
C LEU A 2 -21.45 -2.67 16.09
N MET A 3 -22.43 -3.47 16.53
CA MET A 3 -22.39 -4.94 16.42
C MET A 3 -22.33 -5.42 14.97
N LEU A 4 -23.16 -4.86 14.07
CA LEU A 4 -23.20 -5.26 12.66
C LEU A 4 -21.87 -5.03 11.92
N ARG A 5 -21.17 -3.93 12.21
CA ARG A 5 -19.85 -3.65 11.62
C ARG A 5 -18.80 -4.63 12.14
N ARG A 6 -18.79 -4.93 13.43
CA ARG A 6 -17.83 -5.86 14.03
C ARG A 6 -18.02 -7.29 13.49
N ASP A 7 -19.27 -7.73 13.39
CA ASP A 7 -19.61 -9.06 12.88
C ASP A 7 -19.28 -9.21 11.39
N TYR A 8 -19.48 -8.13 10.61
CA TYR A 8 -19.04 -8.09 9.21
C TYR A 8 -17.51 -8.22 9.09
N LEU A 9 -16.76 -7.41 9.84
CA LEU A 9 -15.30 -7.41 9.77
C LEU A 9 -14.71 -8.75 10.23
N LEU A 10 -15.27 -9.37 11.27
CA LEU A 10 -14.82 -10.68 11.74
C LEU A 10 -15.03 -11.75 10.66
N ARG A 11 -16.25 -11.82 10.09
CA ARG A 11 -16.56 -12.77 9.01
C ARG A 11 -15.65 -12.57 7.81
N MET A 12 -15.41 -11.31 7.45
CA MET A 12 -14.53 -10.95 6.35
C MET A 12 -13.09 -11.45 6.59
N VAL A 13 -12.56 -11.30 7.81
CA VAL A 13 -11.23 -11.82 8.18
C VAL A 13 -11.20 -13.35 8.10
N GLU A 14 -12.23 -14.02 8.60
CA GLU A 14 -12.34 -15.48 8.55
C GLU A 14 -12.36 -15.99 7.10
N GLU A 15 -13.25 -15.46 6.26
CA GLU A 15 -13.38 -15.84 4.85
C GLU A 15 -12.10 -15.56 4.06
N MET A 16 -11.42 -14.43 4.34
CA MET A 16 -10.15 -14.10 3.69
C MET A 16 -9.02 -15.02 4.16
N THR A 17 -8.96 -15.33 5.46
CA THR A 17 -7.96 -16.25 6.02
C THR A 17 -8.09 -17.65 5.44
N GLU A 18 -9.32 -18.16 5.33
CA GLU A 18 -9.60 -19.46 4.72
C GLU A 18 -9.15 -19.49 3.25
N MET A 19 -9.51 -18.47 2.47
CA MET A 19 -9.11 -18.37 1.06
C MET A 19 -7.58 -18.29 0.92
N ILE A 20 -6.89 -17.49 1.72
CA ILE A 20 -5.42 -17.40 1.72
C ILE A 20 -4.79 -18.75 2.07
N GLY A 21 -5.33 -19.45 3.07
CA GLY A 21 -4.87 -20.78 3.46
C GLY A 21 -4.97 -21.79 2.31
N LYS A 22 -6.10 -21.77 1.59
CA LYS A 22 -6.31 -22.61 0.40
C LYS A 22 -5.35 -22.26 -0.74
N VAL A 23 -5.16 -20.98 -1.04
CA VAL A 23 -4.19 -20.51 -2.05
C VAL A 23 -2.78 -20.96 -1.68
N PHE A 24 -2.39 -20.85 -0.42
CA PHE A 24 -1.10 -21.34 0.07
C PHE A 24 -0.93 -22.85 -0.17
N GLU A 25 -1.93 -23.66 0.17
CA GLU A 25 -1.88 -25.11 -0.09
C GLU A 25 -1.77 -25.47 -1.58
N LEU A 26 -2.50 -24.75 -2.45
CA LEU A 26 -2.44 -24.95 -3.90
C LEU A 26 -1.06 -24.59 -4.45
N LYS A 27 -0.45 -23.50 -3.98
CA LYS A 27 0.93 -23.13 -4.32
C LYS A 27 1.94 -24.21 -3.91
N GLN A 28 1.81 -24.77 -2.71
CA GLN A 28 2.69 -25.86 -2.25
C GLN A 28 2.59 -27.12 -3.13
N LYS A 29 1.42 -27.36 -3.73
CA LYS A 29 1.19 -28.43 -4.71
C LYS A 29 1.57 -28.03 -6.15
N LYS A 30 2.12 -26.83 -6.37
CA LYS A 30 2.41 -26.21 -7.68
C LYS A 30 1.18 -26.07 -8.58
N MET A 31 -0.01 -26.04 -7.99
CA MET A 31 -1.29 -25.86 -8.67
C MET A 31 -1.57 -24.36 -8.85
N HIS A 32 -0.69 -23.67 -9.58
CA HIS A 32 -0.73 -22.20 -9.69
C HIS A 32 -1.98 -21.68 -10.41
N ILE A 33 -2.47 -22.41 -11.42
CA ILE A 33 -3.71 -22.04 -12.14
C ILE A 33 -4.91 -22.09 -11.18
N ASP A 34 -5.02 -23.15 -10.38
CA ASP A 34 -6.10 -23.29 -9.40
C ASP A 34 -5.99 -22.23 -8.29
N ALA A 35 -4.77 -21.87 -7.88
CA ALA A 35 -4.55 -20.80 -6.92
C ALA A 35 -5.02 -19.43 -7.45
N LEU A 36 -4.72 -19.10 -8.72
CA LEU A 36 -5.20 -17.89 -9.38
C LEU A 36 -6.73 -17.92 -9.56
N TRP A 37 -7.29 -19.08 -9.90
CA TRP A 37 -8.73 -19.24 -10.04
C TRP A 37 -9.46 -19.02 -8.71
N GLU A 38 -8.92 -19.52 -7.59
CA GLU A 38 -9.49 -19.29 -6.26
C GLU A 38 -9.54 -17.80 -5.90
N LEU A 39 -8.46 -17.05 -6.18
CA LEU A 39 -8.38 -15.61 -5.97
C LEU A 39 -9.42 -14.86 -6.83
N ASP A 40 -9.54 -15.24 -8.11
CA ASP A 40 -10.48 -14.64 -9.05
C ASP A 40 -11.96 -14.92 -8.68
N GLU A 41 -12.29 -16.14 -8.26
CA GLU A 41 -13.63 -16.48 -7.78
C GLU A 41 -13.99 -15.73 -6.50
N TRP A 42 -13.03 -15.53 -5.60
CA TRP A 42 -13.25 -14.72 -4.41
C TRP A 42 -13.60 -13.27 -4.78
N LEU A 43 -12.85 -12.66 -5.72
CA LEU A 43 -13.15 -11.30 -6.22
C LEU A 43 -14.55 -11.21 -6.85
N LYS A 44 -14.96 -12.20 -7.64
CA LYS A 44 -16.29 -12.24 -8.25
C LYS A 44 -17.39 -12.35 -7.20
N ARG A 45 -17.19 -13.19 -6.19
CA ARG A 45 -18.19 -13.42 -5.13
C ARG A 45 -18.33 -12.20 -4.22
N GLN A 46 -17.23 -11.56 -3.84
CA GLN A 46 -17.26 -10.45 -2.88
C GLN A 46 -17.52 -9.10 -3.53
N PHE A 47 -16.92 -8.84 -4.69
CA PHE A 47 -16.94 -7.51 -5.31
C PHE A 47 -17.59 -7.49 -6.69
N ARG A 48 -17.95 -8.65 -7.26
CA ARG A 48 -18.38 -8.78 -8.67
C ARG A 48 -17.32 -8.27 -9.66
N LEU A 49 -16.06 -8.33 -9.24
CA LEU A 49 -14.88 -7.96 -10.03
C LEU A 49 -14.09 -9.24 -10.40
N ASN A 50 -13.09 -9.11 -11.26
CA ASN A 50 -12.17 -10.18 -11.59
C ASN A 50 -10.73 -9.63 -11.66
N SER A 51 -9.76 -10.53 -11.60
CA SER A 51 -8.33 -10.23 -11.64
C SER A 51 -7.95 -9.45 -12.90
N GLN A 52 -8.49 -9.83 -14.05
CA GLN A 52 -8.18 -9.20 -15.33
C GLN A 52 -8.55 -7.71 -15.34
N LEU A 53 -9.73 -7.36 -14.83
CA LEU A 53 -10.19 -5.99 -14.73
C LEU A 53 -9.27 -5.16 -13.81
N LEU A 54 -9.02 -5.63 -12.59
CA LEU A 54 -8.14 -4.94 -11.63
C LEU A 54 -6.73 -4.73 -12.19
N ASN A 55 -6.20 -5.72 -12.91
CA ASN A 55 -4.89 -5.62 -13.52
C ASN A 55 -4.85 -4.65 -14.71
N SER A 56 -5.96 -4.44 -15.41
CA SER A 56 -6.05 -3.48 -16.52
C SER A 56 -6.22 -2.01 -16.09
N LEU A 57 -6.78 -1.78 -14.90
CA LEU A 57 -7.14 -0.42 -14.44
C LEU A 57 -5.95 0.31 -13.80
N PRO A 58 -5.82 1.63 -13.97
CA PRO A 58 -5.06 2.48 -13.07
C PRO A 58 -5.51 2.32 -11.61
N VAL A 59 -4.60 2.59 -10.66
CA VAL A 59 -4.91 2.46 -9.22
C VAL A 59 -6.04 3.38 -8.76
N ASP A 60 -6.13 4.60 -9.31
CA ASP A 60 -7.21 5.54 -8.99
C ASP A 60 -8.57 4.99 -9.42
N ASP A 61 -8.65 4.37 -10.61
CA ASP A 61 -9.87 3.74 -11.10
C ASP A 61 -10.27 2.53 -10.25
N ILE A 62 -9.30 1.77 -9.73
CA ILE A 62 -9.58 0.67 -8.78
C ILE A 62 -10.18 1.23 -7.49
N ILE A 63 -9.62 2.31 -6.95
CA ILE A 63 -10.12 2.98 -5.74
C ILE A 63 -11.56 3.47 -5.97
N ASP A 64 -11.84 4.03 -7.14
CA ASP A 64 -13.16 4.56 -7.50
C ASP A 64 -14.26 3.50 -7.59
N LEU A 65 -13.93 2.24 -7.87
CA LEU A 65 -14.89 1.13 -7.79
C LEU A 65 -15.47 0.93 -6.37
N PHE A 66 -14.79 1.44 -5.35
CA PHE A 66 -15.20 1.35 -3.93
C PHE A 66 -15.72 2.67 -3.37
N ARG A 67 -16.02 3.66 -4.23
CA ARG A 67 -16.61 4.93 -3.83
C ARG A 67 -18.08 4.75 -3.47
N LEU A 68 -18.46 5.23 -2.29
CA LEU A 68 -19.84 5.21 -1.79
C LEU A 68 -20.21 6.60 -1.24
N GLY A 69 -21.02 7.33 -2.03
CA GLY A 69 -21.30 8.74 -1.75
C GLY A 69 -20.03 9.59 -1.85
N ASP A 70 -19.75 10.37 -0.82
CA ASP A 70 -18.57 11.25 -0.75
C ASP A 70 -17.30 10.55 -0.19
N GLY A 71 -17.40 9.27 0.18
CA GLY A 71 -16.31 8.51 0.78
C GLY A 71 -15.90 7.28 -0.03
N VAL A 72 -14.80 6.65 0.38
CA VAL A 72 -14.32 5.38 -0.17
C VAL A 72 -14.38 4.30 0.92
N GLU A 73 -14.85 3.10 0.56
CA GLU A 73 -14.84 1.94 1.45
C GLU A 73 -13.42 1.35 1.56
N VAL A 74 -12.54 2.04 2.28
CA VAL A 74 -11.09 1.75 2.36
C VAL A 74 -10.77 0.35 2.92
N ASP A 75 -11.62 -0.21 3.78
CA ASP A 75 -11.46 -1.61 4.25
C ASP A 75 -11.65 -2.62 3.09
N LYS A 76 -12.42 -2.28 2.04
CA LYS A 76 -12.56 -3.11 0.82
C LYS A 76 -11.39 -2.90 -0.15
N VAL A 77 -10.89 -1.68 -0.26
CA VAL A 77 -9.66 -1.38 -1.02
C VAL A 77 -8.48 -2.18 -0.44
N GLN A 78 -8.37 -2.26 0.88
CA GLN A 78 -7.37 -3.07 1.58
C GLN A 78 -7.50 -4.58 1.27
N GLN A 79 -8.73 -5.10 1.16
CA GLN A 79 -8.97 -6.49 0.74
C GLN A 79 -8.53 -6.74 -0.71
N VAL A 80 -8.79 -5.80 -1.62
CA VAL A 80 -8.30 -5.92 -3.00
C VAL A 80 -6.77 -5.94 -3.04
N ALA A 81 -6.11 -5.05 -2.28
CA ALA A 81 -4.66 -5.06 -2.13
C ALA A 81 -4.13 -6.43 -1.70
N ARG A 82 -4.84 -7.09 -0.77
CA ARG A 82 -4.53 -8.44 -0.29
C ARG A 82 -4.62 -9.52 -1.35
N ILE A 83 -5.62 -9.46 -2.21
CA ILE A 83 -5.73 -10.39 -3.35
C ILE A 83 -4.60 -10.15 -4.34
N MET A 84 -4.32 -8.90 -4.72
CA MET A 84 -3.25 -8.58 -5.67
C MET A 84 -1.86 -8.97 -5.13
N GLU A 85 -1.63 -8.81 -3.82
CA GLU A 85 -0.42 -9.29 -3.16
C GLU A 85 -0.26 -10.82 -3.34
N GLU A 86 -1.31 -11.60 -3.08
CA GLU A 86 -1.27 -13.06 -3.23
C GLU A 86 -1.15 -13.51 -4.70
N GLU A 87 -1.84 -12.85 -5.63
CA GLU A 87 -1.63 -13.10 -7.06
C GLU A 87 -0.17 -12.88 -7.44
N GLY A 88 0.44 -11.78 -7.00
CA GLY A 88 1.84 -11.49 -7.26
C GLY A 88 2.77 -12.59 -6.72
N ARG A 89 2.49 -13.11 -5.51
CA ARG A 89 3.22 -14.26 -4.96
C ARG A 89 3.04 -15.53 -5.79
N VAL A 90 1.85 -15.78 -6.36
CA VAL A 90 1.61 -16.94 -7.25
C VAL A 90 2.37 -16.78 -8.57
N TYR A 91 2.47 -15.58 -9.13
CA TYR A 91 3.25 -15.31 -10.33
C TYR A 91 4.76 -15.40 -10.07
N MET A 92 5.23 -14.92 -8.91
CA MET A 92 6.63 -15.02 -8.52
C MET A 92 7.08 -16.49 -8.40
N ASP A 93 6.26 -17.35 -7.79
CA ASP A 93 6.54 -18.80 -7.70
C ASP A 93 6.68 -19.48 -9.08
N GLN A 94 6.05 -18.92 -10.12
CA GLN A 94 6.14 -19.40 -11.51
C GLN A 94 7.35 -18.81 -12.26
N GLY A 95 8.13 -17.93 -11.64
CA GLY A 95 9.21 -17.18 -12.29
C GLY A 95 8.71 -16.05 -13.20
N LEU A 96 7.44 -15.65 -13.08
CA LEU A 96 6.82 -14.59 -13.86
C LEU A 96 6.96 -13.23 -13.14
N THR A 97 8.21 -12.80 -12.96
CA THR A 97 8.59 -11.63 -12.15
C THR A 97 7.85 -10.36 -12.54
N ASP A 98 7.78 -10.02 -13.82
CA ASP A 98 7.10 -8.78 -14.27
C ASP A 98 5.61 -8.78 -13.89
N GLN A 99 4.95 -9.94 -14.01
CA GLN A 99 3.55 -10.10 -13.63
C GLN A 99 3.35 -9.98 -12.12
N ALA A 100 4.33 -10.42 -11.34
CA ALA A 100 4.33 -10.25 -9.89
C ALA A 100 4.53 -8.78 -9.48
N LEU A 101 5.54 -8.12 -10.04
CA LEU A 101 5.90 -6.74 -9.71
C LEU A 101 4.75 -5.76 -9.99
N VAL A 102 4.08 -5.87 -11.14
CA VAL A 102 2.93 -5.02 -11.47
C VAL A 102 1.83 -5.13 -10.41
N ARG A 103 1.57 -6.34 -9.91
CA ARG A 103 0.56 -6.58 -8.88
C ARG A 103 1.00 -6.10 -7.51
N TRP A 104 2.25 -6.31 -7.16
CA TRP A 104 2.83 -5.85 -5.90
C TRP A 104 2.89 -4.33 -5.81
N MET A 105 3.23 -3.63 -6.89
CA MET A 105 3.20 -2.16 -6.92
C MET A 105 1.78 -1.63 -6.74
N LYS A 106 0.77 -2.26 -7.37
CA LYS A 106 -0.64 -1.91 -7.16
C LYS A 106 -1.09 -2.23 -5.74
N ALA A 107 -0.78 -3.41 -5.21
CA ALA A 107 -1.08 -3.78 -3.83
C ALA A 107 -0.47 -2.79 -2.84
N GLN A 108 0.80 -2.42 -3.03
CA GLN A 108 1.49 -1.41 -2.22
C GLN A 108 0.75 -0.07 -2.21
N HIS A 109 0.35 0.41 -3.39
CA HIS A 109 -0.44 1.64 -3.51
C HIS A 109 -1.77 1.55 -2.74
N LEU A 110 -2.54 0.48 -2.98
CA LEU A 110 -3.87 0.30 -2.38
C LEU A 110 -3.78 0.14 -0.86
N TYR A 111 -2.76 -0.54 -0.33
CA TYR A 111 -2.53 -0.61 1.12
C TYR A 111 -2.21 0.75 1.72
N LEU A 112 -1.26 1.49 1.14
CA LEU A 112 -0.87 2.82 1.61
C LEU A 112 -2.05 3.79 1.58
N TYR A 113 -2.78 3.83 0.46
CA TYR A 113 -4.00 4.63 0.32
C TYR A 113 -5.00 4.27 1.42
N SER A 114 -5.31 2.98 1.60
CA SER A 114 -6.28 2.54 2.59
C SER A 114 -5.88 2.95 4.01
N LEU A 115 -4.61 2.80 4.39
CA LEU A 115 -4.09 3.15 5.70
C LEU A 115 -4.16 4.66 5.99
N LEU A 116 -3.75 5.49 5.03
CA LEU A 116 -3.82 6.95 5.11
C LEU A 116 -5.26 7.48 5.17
N HIS A 117 -6.23 6.69 4.70
CA HIS A 117 -7.65 7.05 4.68
C HIS A 117 -8.47 6.32 5.76
N GLY A 118 -7.80 5.79 6.80
CA GLY A 118 -8.46 5.30 8.01
C GLY A 118 -8.97 3.86 7.96
N ALA A 119 -8.44 3.03 7.05
CA ALA A 119 -8.68 1.59 7.09
C ALA A 119 -8.17 0.98 8.40
N ASN A 120 -8.83 -0.09 8.84
CA ASN A 120 -8.40 -0.79 10.04
C ASN A 120 -7.03 -1.48 9.80
N ARG A 121 -6.04 -1.13 10.63
CA ARG A 121 -4.66 -1.61 10.51
C ARG A 121 -4.53 -3.11 10.87
N GLU A 122 -5.33 -3.57 11.82
CA GLU A 122 -5.20 -4.90 12.45
C GLU A 122 -5.92 -6.02 11.71
N ILE A 123 -6.96 -5.70 10.93
CA ILE A 123 -7.82 -6.71 10.29
C ILE A 123 -7.00 -7.62 9.37
N LEU A 124 -6.10 -7.03 8.59
CA LEU A 124 -5.23 -7.75 7.67
C LEU A 124 -3.75 -7.63 8.02
N ASN A 125 -3.39 -7.06 9.18
CA ASN A 125 -2.00 -6.70 9.51
C ASN A 125 -1.38 -5.89 8.36
N ALA A 126 -2.10 -4.87 7.90
CA ALA A 126 -1.72 -4.14 6.70
C ALA A 126 -0.36 -3.39 6.83
N PRO A 127 0.02 -2.84 8.01
CA PRO A 127 1.35 -2.27 8.19
C PRO A 127 2.49 -3.27 7.92
N GLU A 128 2.36 -4.51 8.40
CA GLU A 128 3.34 -5.58 8.20
C GLU A 128 3.44 -5.97 6.73
N ARG A 129 2.30 -5.96 6.02
CA ARG A 129 2.23 -6.24 4.59
C ARG A 129 2.86 -5.17 3.74
N VAL A 130 2.63 -3.91 4.10
CA VAL A 130 3.32 -2.75 3.50
C VAL A 130 4.83 -2.92 3.66
N ALA A 131 5.31 -3.23 4.86
CA ALA A 131 6.74 -3.43 5.09
C ALA A 131 7.30 -4.61 4.28
N ALA A 132 6.57 -5.73 4.21
CA ALA A 132 6.98 -6.89 3.42
C ALA A 132 7.06 -6.57 1.93
N LEU A 133 6.04 -5.92 1.36
CA LEU A 133 6.03 -5.51 -0.05
C LEU A 133 7.11 -4.46 -0.35
N GLN A 134 7.43 -3.56 0.58
CA GLN A 134 8.53 -2.61 0.41
C GLN A 134 9.88 -3.31 0.27
N GLU A 135 10.13 -4.39 1.03
CA GLU A 135 11.34 -5.19 0.88
C GLU A 135 11.36 -5.95 -0.45
N GLU A 136 10.24 -6.54 -0.86
CA GLU A 136 10.13 -7.24 -2.16
C GLU A 136 10.29 -6.30 -3.37
N LEU A 137 9.83 -5.06 -3.25
CA LEU A 137 9.93 -4.02 -4.29
C LEU A 137 11.24 -3.23 -4.22
N LYS A 138 12.14 -3.56 -3.30
CA LYS A 138 13.41 -2.86 -3.12
C LYS A 138 14.26 -2.95 -4.38
N GLY A 139 14.72 -1.80 -4.87
CA GLY A 139 15.52 -1.70 -6.10
C GLY A 139 14.69 -1.52 -7.37
N TYR A 140 13.36 -1.60 -7.30
CA TYR A 140 12.47 -1.21 -8.39
C TYR A 140 11.99 0.23 -8.18
N GLU A 141 11.81 0.95 -9.29
CA GLU A 141 11.22 2.28 -9.28
C GLU A 141 9.71 2.17 -9.06
N LEU A 142 9.20 2.81 -8.00
CA LEU A 142 7.77 2.87 -7.73
C LEU A 142 7.14 3.99 -8.57
N PRO A 143 5.87 3.81 -9.01
CA PRO A 143 5.11 4.92 -9.58
C PRO A 143 5.07 6.11 -8.61
N GLU A 144 5.24 7.33 -9.11
CA GLU A 144 5.34 8.56 -8.30
C GLU A 144 4.18 8.71 -7.32
N LYS A 145 2.94 8.42 -7.74
CA LYS A 145 1.76 8.44 -6.87
C LYS A 145 1.89 7.48 -5.68
N THR A 146 2.47 6.30 -5.90
CA THR A 146 2.73 5.32 -4.84
C THR A 146 3.87 5.78 -3.93
N GLU A 147 4.92 6.36 -4.50
CA GLU A 147 6.05 6.93 -3.76
C GLU A 147 5.59 8.09 -2.86
N ARG A 148 4.68 8.93 -3.35
CA ARG A 148 4.06 10.03 -2.59
C ARG A 148 3.25 9.50 -1.41
N LEU A 149 2.40 8.49 -1.62
CA LEU A 149 1.67 7.85 -0.52
C LEU A 149 2.62 7.20 0.49
N LYS A 150 3.72 6.62 0.02
CA LYS A 150 4.76 6.06 0.89
C LYS A 150 5.36 7.16 1.77
N ALA A 151 5.75 8.29 1.19
CA ALA A 151 6.31 9.43 1.92
C ALA A 151 5.35 9.90 3.04
N MET A 152 4.07 10.13 2.70
CA MET A 152 3.04 10.52 3.66
C MET A 152 2.85 9.48 4.78
N TYR A 153 2.84 8.19 4.43
CA TYR A 153 2.66 7.12 5.40
C TYR A 153 3.81 7.02 6.40
N HIS A 154 5.06 7.19 5.97
CA HIS A 154 6.20 7.22 6.87
C HIS A 154 6.22 8.48 7.75
N GLU A 155 5.80 9.63 7.20
CA GLU A 155 5.65 10.87 7.97
C GLU A 155 4.62 10.71 9.10
N GLU A 156 3.42 10.17 8.81
CA GLU A 156 2.40 9.89 9.83
C GLU A 156 2.86 8.89 10.89
N ALA A 157 3.73 7.95 10.51
CA ALA A 157 4.32 6.97 11.42
C ALA A 157 5.49 7.53 12.25
N GLY A 158 5.89 8.79 12.04
CA GLY A 158 7.06 9.40 12.69
C GLY A 158 8.41 8.88 12.20
N ARG A 159 8.45 8.20 11.05
CA ARG A 159 9.68 7.69 10.42
C ARG A 159 10.15 8.70 9.38
N TYR A 160 10.72 9.79 9.87
CA TYR A 160 11.02 10.97 9.06
C TYR A 160 12.14 10.72 8.06
N ASP A 161 13.13 9.91 8.41
CA ASP A 161 14.18 9.42 7.52
C ASP A 161 13.63 8.68 6.29
N GLU A 162 12.68 7.76 6.48
CA GLU A 162 12.05 7.01 5.39
C GLU A 162 11.14 7.90 4.53
N ALA A 163 10.43 8.84 5.17
CA ALA A 163 9.64 9.84 4.47
C ALA A 163 10.53 10.73 3.59
N GLU A 164 11.64 11.22 4.14
CA GLU A 164 12.60 12.06 3.46
C GLU A 164 13.19 11.35 2.23
N ASN A 165 13.61 10.10 2.38
CA ASN A 165 14.11 9.30 1.25
C ASN A 165 13.15 9.29 0.05
N SER A 166 11.85 9.26 0.33
CA SER A 166 10.80 9.26 -0.71
C SER A 166 10.61 10.66 -1.29
N TRP A 167 10.55 11.71 -0.45
CA TRP A 167 10.45 13.09 -0.90
C TRP A 167 11.67 13.56 -1.70
N TYR A 168 12.87 13.11 -1.34
CA TYR A 168 14.10 13.39 -2.09
C TYR A 168 14.09 12.80 -3.50
N ARG A 169 13.49 11.61 -3.69
CA ARG A 169 13.30 11.03 -5.03
C ARG A 169 12.28 11.84 -5.83
N LEU A 170 11.15 12.19 -5.21
CA LEU A 170 10.07 12.92 -5.86
C LEU A 170 10.46 14.34 -6.25
N SER A 171 11.21 15.05 -5.41
CA SER A 171 11.61 16.44 -5.63
C SER A 171 12.55 16.66 -6.82
N ARG A 172 13.03 15.58 -7.45
CA ARG A 172 13.71 15.64 -8.76
C ARG A 172 12.79 16.09 -9.89
N GLN A 173 11.49 16.08 -9.65
CA GLN A 173 10.47 16.55 -10.57
C GLN A 173 9.86 17.83 -10.00
N ASP A 174 9.76 18.86 -10.85
CA ASP A 174 9.29 20.19 -10.46
C ASP A 174 7.91 20.16 -9.77
N GLU A 175 7.04 19.21 -10.14
CA GLU A 175 5.69 19.09 -9.59
C GLU A 175 5.65 18.72 -8.09
N TYR A 176 6.68 18.05 -7.57
CA TYR A 176 6.74 17.64 -6.15
C TYR A 176 7.64 18.51 -5.29
N VAL A 177 8.38 19.46 -5.88
CA VAL A 177 9.31 20.34 -5.13
C VAL A 177 8.58 21.10 -4.02
N GLN A 178 7.40 21.66 -4.33
CA GLN A 178 6.63 22.39 -3.34
C GLN A 178 6.16 21.49 -2.18
N GLU A 179 5.65 20.30 -2.50
CA GLU A 179 5.13 19.37 -1.50
C GLU A 179 6.25 18.82 -0.60
N ALA A 180 7.42 18.52 -1.18
CA ALA A 180 8.61 18.14 -0.42
C ALA A 180 9.08 19.28 0.51
N ALA A 181 9.02 20.53 0.05
CA ALA A 181 9.35 21.68 0.90
C ALA A 181 8.34 21.85 2.06
N GLU A 182 7.06 21.55 1.82
CA GLU A 182 6.03 21.55 2.86
C GLU A 182 6.26 20.46 3.91
N PHE A 183 6.75 19.28 3.51
CA PHE A 183 7.20 18.22 4.44
C PHE A 183 8.27 18.74 5.40
N TYR A 184 9.38 19.28 4.90
CA TYR A 184 10.44 19.81 5.78
C TYR A 184 9.93 20.96 6.67
N LYS A 185 9.07 21.85 6.16
CA LYS A 185 8.46 22.91 6.97
C LYS A 185 7.60 22.37 8.12
N ARG A 186 6.85 21.29 7.89
CA ARG A 186 6.09 20.63 8.97
C ARG A 186 7.03 20.06 10.03
N LEU A 187 8.13 19.42 9.61
CA LEU A 187 9.12 18.87 10.54
C LEU A 187 9.80 19.94 11.41
N LEU A 188 10.03 21.14 10.90
CA LEU A 188 10.61 22.24 11.69
C LEU A 188 9.73 22.66 12.89
N LEU A 189 8.45 22.31 12.90
CA LEU A 189 7.54 22.55 14.02
C LEU A 189 7.69 21.52 15.16
N HIS A 190 8.42 20.43 14.94
CA HIS A 190 8.68 19.43 15.97
C HIS A 190 9.92 19.79 16.80
N GLU A 191 9.99 19.27 18.03
CA GLU A 191 11.16 19.38 18.90
C GLU A 191 12.31 18.49 18.40
N ASP A 192 13.56 18.84 18.72
CA ASP A 192 14.75 18.09 18.27
C ASP A 192 14.71 16.63 18.68
N THR A 193 14.21 16.34 19.88
CA THR A 193 14.08 14.96 20.38
C THR A 193 13.13 14.11 19.56
N GLN A 194 12.06 14.71 19.02
CA GLN A 194 11.11 14.01 18.15
C GLN A 194 11.72 13.76 16.77
N LEU A 195 12.47 14.74 16.25
CA LEU A 195 13.20 14.62 15.00
C LEU A 195 14.27 13.53 15.06
N GLU A 196 15.05 13.48 16.15
CA GLU A 196 16.04 12.43 16.41
C GLU A 196 15.40 11.04 16.53
N GLN A 197 14.25 10.91 17.20
CA GLN A 197 13.51 9.65 17.29
C GLN A 197 13.02 9.16 15.92
N GLY A 198 12.66 10.09 15.03
CA GLY A 198 12.27 9.80 13.65
C GLY A 198 13.44 9.66 12.68
N GLY A 199 14.68 9.66 13.18
CA GLY A 199 15.88 9.42 12.38
C GLY A 199 16.35 10.58 11.51
N LEU A 200 15.78 11.78 11.67
CA LEU A 200 16.10 12.94 10.83
C LEU A 200 16.36 14.20 11.67
N PRO A 201 17.60 14.44 12.12
CA PRO A 201 17.96 15.58 12.97
C PRO A 201 17.63 16.93 12.32
N ARG A 202 17.39 17.97 13.14
CA ARG A 202 17.01 19.32 12.64
C ARG A 202 17.97 19.87 11.58
N THR A 203 19.27 19.62 11.72
CA THR A 203 20.27 20.08 10.76
C THR A 203 20.04 19.52 9.36
N GLU A 204 19.63 18.25 9.25
CA GLU A 204 19.30 17.60 7.97
C GLU A 204 17.98 18.14 7.42
N VAL A 205 16.98 18.36 8.28
CA VAL A 205 15.70 19.01 7.89
C VAL A 205 15.94 20.40 7.27
N GLU A 206 16.79 21.22 7.91
CA GLU A 206 17.15 22.56 7.40
C GLU A 206 17.96 22.49 6.11
N GLU A 207 18.85 21.50 5.98
CA GLU A 207 19.64 21.28 4.76
C GLU A 207 18.75 20.89 3.59
N GLY A 208 17.89 19.88 3.75
CA GLY A 208 16.96 19.44 2.72
C GLY A 208 16.02 20.57 2.26
N LEU A 209 15.50 21.38 3.20
CA LEU A 209 14.68 22.54 2.84
C LEU A 209 15.47 23.60 2.05
N ARG A 210 16.74 23.85 2.41
CA ARG A 210 17.59 24.80 1.68
C ARG A 210 17.92 24.30 0.28
N GLU A 211 18.11 23.00 0.08
CA GLU A 211 18.39 22.44 -1.24
C GLU A 211 17.24 22.64 -2.21
N LEU A 212 15.99 22.53 -1.74
CA LEU A 212 14.79 22.75 -2.55
C LEU A 212 14.51 24.22 -2.91
N GLN A 213 15.20 25.17 -2.26
CA GLN A 213 15.01 26.61 -2.46
C GLN A 213 16.10 27.27 -3.33
N LYS A 214 17.07 26.48 -3.80
CA LYS A 214 18.13 26.94 -4.70
C LYS A 214 17.63 27.00 -6.14
#